data_AF-A0A924N8A0-F1
#
_entry.id   AF-A0A924N8A0-F1
#
_cell.length_a   1.000
_cell.length_b   1.000
_cell.length_c   1.000
_cell.angle_alpha   90.00
_cell.angle_beta   90.00
_cell.angle_gamma   90.00
#
_symmetry.space_group_name_H-M   'P 1'
#
loop_
_entity.id
_entity.type
_entity.pdbx_description
1 polymer ?
#
loop_
_entity_poly.entity_id
_entity_poly.type
_entity_poly.pdbx_seq_one_letter_code
_entity_poly.pdbx_strand_id
1 'polypeptide(L)'
;MLDYLDGLCAALLARNGTEIRRLLRHPLARALPRRVREEGYSIARSGPDSLRAPVQTLHFYHQTLHLLGARSVAARTEAPAAERSG
;
A
#
# COMPACT_ATOMS: atom_id res chain seq x y z
N MET A 1 4.53 6.52 -3.93
CA MET A 1 3.72 5.28 -3.92
C MET A 1 3.34 4.86 -2.50
N LEU A 2 4.29 4.83 -1.56
CA LEU A 2 3.98 4.58 -0.15
C LEU A 2 3.04 5.63 0.45
N ASP A 3 3.28 6.92 0.22
CA ASP A 3 2.39 7.99 0.72
C ASP A 3 0.96 7.87 0.17
N TYR A 4 0.83 7.39 -1.06
CA TYR A 4 -0.48 7.10 -1.66
C TYR A 4 -1.19 5.93 -0.97
N LEU A 5 -0.45 4.86 -0.64
CA LEU A 5 -1.00 3.73 0.11
C LEU A 5 -1.35 4.12 1.54
N ASP A 6 -0.52 4.95 2.19
CA ASP A 6 -0.76 5.44 3.54
C ASP A 6 -2.05 6.29 3.57
N GLY A 7 -2.21 7.20 2.61
CA GLY A 7 -3.45 7.96 2.44
C GLY A 7 -4.67 7.07 2.18
N LEU A 8 -4.53 6.01 1.38
CA LEU A 8 -5.61 5.04 1.14
C LEU A 8 -5.96 4.24 2.41
N CYS A 9 -4.97 3.78 3.16
CA CYS A 9 -5.16 3.12 4.45
C CYS A 9 -5.88 4.04 5.44
N ALA A 10 -5.44 5.29 5.58
CA ALA A 10 -6.07 6.28 6.44
C ALA A 10 -7.54 6.52 6.06
N ALA A 11 -7.83 6.71 4.76
CA ALA A 11 -9.19 6.91 4.27
C ALA A 11 -10.10 5.70 4.52
N LEU A 12 -9.56 4.48 4.35
CA LEU A 12 -10.28 3.24 4.63
C LEU A 12 -10.58 3.09 6.12
N LEU A 13 -9.60 3.34 6.99
CA LEU A 13 -9.78 3.27 8.45
C LEU A 13 -10.76 4.33 8.95
N ALA A 14 -10.70 5.55 8.41
CA ALA A 14 -11.63 6.63 8.72
C ALA A 14 -13.02 6.45 8.07
N ARG A 15 -13.23 5.38 7.29
CA ARG A 15 -14.48 5.10 6.55
C ARG A 15 -14.95 6.27 5.67
N ASN A 16 -14.00 7.06 5.16
CA ASN A 16 -14.31 8.21 4.33
C ASN A 16 -14.56 7.77 2.88
N GLY A 17 -15.80 7.38 2.58
CA GLY A 17 -16.20 6.88 1.26
C GLY A 17 -15.88 7.84 0.10
N THR A 18 -15.94 9.14 0.33
CA THR A 18 -15.61 10.17 -0.67
C THR A 18 -14.12 10.14 -0.99
N GLU A 19 -13.28 10.11 0.05
CA GLU A 19 -11.83 10.08 -0.11
C GLU A 19 -11.33 8.76 -0.71
N ILE A 20 -11.93 7.63 -0.30
CA ILE A 20 -11.64 6.32 -0.90
C ILE A 20 -11.92 6.35 -2.41
N ARG A 21 -13.08 6.87 -2.83
CA ARG A 21 -13.42 6.99 -4.26
C ARG A 21 -12.48 7.94 -5.00
N ARG A 22 -12.07 9.05 -4.37
CA ARG A 22 -11.11 10.00 -4.95
C ARG A 22 -9.77 9.33 -5.21
N LEU A 23 -9.25 8.59 -4.23
CA LEU A 23 -7.98 7.87 -4.32
C LEU A 23 -8.04 6.72 -5.33
N LEU A 24 -9.14 5.94 -5.36
CA LEU A 24 -9.31 4.84 -6.32
C LEU A 24 -9.48 5.28 -7.78
N ARG A 25 -9.84 6.55 -8.03
CA ARG A 25 -9.86 7.15 -9.38
C ARG A 25 -8.49 7.65 -9.84
N HIS A 26 -7.53 7.75 -8.92
CA HIS A 26 -6.19 8.24 -9.24
C HIS A 26 -5.45 7.25 -10.16
N PRO A 27 -4.58 7.72 -11.09
CA PRO A 27 -3.81 6.84 -11.98
C PRO A 27 -2.98 5.78 -11.23
N LEU A 28 -2.48 6.10 -10.03
CA LEU A 28 -1.74 5.16 -9.18
C LEU A 28 -2.57 3.95 -8.74
N ALA A 29 -3.90 4.06 -8.70
CA ALA A 29 -4.77 2.92 -8.41
C ALA A 29 -4.63 1.80 -9.46
N ARG A 30 -4.17 2.10 -10.68
CA ARG A 30 -3.94 1.11 -11.74
C ARG A 30 -2.83 0.12 -11.36
N ALA A 31 -1.86 0.57 -10.57
CA ALA A 31 -0.76 -0.27 -10.05
C ALA A 31 -1.19 -1.16 -8.88
N LEU A 32 -2.37 -0.93 -8.28
CA LEU A 32 -2.86 -1.76 -7.19
C LEU A 32 -3.34 -3.14 -7.70
N PRO A 33 -3.15 -4.20 -6.90
CA PRO A 33 -3.79 -5.48 -7.16
C PRO A 33 -5.31 -5.32 -7.27
N ARG A 34 -5.93 -6.09 -8.16
CA ARG A 34 -7.39 -6.06 -8.37
C ARG A 34 -8.18 -6.22 -7.06
N ARG A 35 -7.73 -7.14 -6.19
CA ARG A 35 -8.37 -7.41 -4.89
C ARG A 35 -8.40 -6.19 -3.95
N VAL A 36 -7.33 -5.39 -3.94
CA VAL A 36 -7.24 -4.15 -3.14
C VAL A 36 -8.22 -3.11 -3.65
N ARG A 37 -8.35 -2.97 -4.99
CA ARG A 37 -9.33 -2.04 -5.58
C ARG A 37 -10.77 -2.44 -5.26
N GLU A 38 -11.10 -3.72 -5.44
CA GLU A 38 -12.44 -4.25 -5.18
C GLU A 38 -12.82 -4.09 -3.70
N GLU A 39 -11.89 -4.36 -2.78
CA GLU A 39 -12.08 -4.13 -1.35
C GLU A 39 -12.38 -2.65 -1.05
N GLY A 40 -11.59 -1.73 -1.60
CA GLY A 40 -11.82 -0.30 -1.41
C GLY A 40 -13.20 0.15 -1.93
N TYR A 41 -13.60 -0.29 -3.12
CA TYR A 41 -14.95 0.01 -3.64
C TYR A 41 -16.07 -0.66 -2.84
N SER A 42 -15.79 -1.82 -2.25
CA SER A 42 -16.74 -2.52 -1.38
C SER A 42 -17.00 -1.72 -0.11
N ILE A 43 -15.94 -1.31 0.58
CA ILE A 43 -16.01 -0.51 1.82
C ILE A 43 -16.65 0.86 1.55
N ALA A 44 -16.25 1.54 0.45
CA ALA A 44 -16.83 2.84 0.10
C ALA A 44 -18.34 2.80 -0.21
N ARG A 45 -18.86 1.62 -0.58
CA ARG A 45 -20.31 1.38 -0.81
C ARG A 45 -21.05 0.95 0.45
N SER A 46 -20.38 0.28 1.39
CA SER A 46 -21.02 -0.27 2.59
C SER A 46 -21.39 0.79 3.64
N GLY A 47 -20.91 2.02 3.51
CA GLY A 47 -21.26 3.12 4.42
C GLY A 47 -20.51 3.06 5.77
N PRO A 48 -20.74 4.04 6.65
CA PRO A 48 -20.00 4.20 7.91
C PRO A 48 -20.27 3.07 8.92
N ASP A 49 -21.45 2.45 8.90
CA ASP A 49 -21.84 1.41 9.86
C ASP A 49 -21.26 0.02 9.52
N SER A 50 -20.48 -0.09 8.44
CA SER A 50 -19.90 -1.36 8.01
C SER A 50 -18.68 -1.75 8.84
N LEU A 51 -18.72 -2.95 9.42
CA LEU A 51 -17.61 -3.59 10.13
C LEU A 51 -16.55 -4.22 9.19
N ARG A 52 -16.61 -3.95 7.88
CA ARG A 52 -15.65 -4.49 6.92
C ARG A 52 -14.25 -3.91 7.13
N ALA A 53 -13.32 -4.76 7.54
CA ALA A 53 -11.91 -4.40 7.64
C ALA A 53 -11.22 -4.39 6.26
N PRO A 54 -10.34 -3.41 5.96
CA PRO A 54 -9.56 -3.35 4.73
C PRO A 54 -8.33 -4.29 4.76
N VAL A 55 -8.57 -5.59 4.95
CA VAL A 55 -7.52 -6.59 5.19
C VAL A 55 -6.54 -6.68 4.02
N GLN A 56 -7.04 -6.73 2.78
CA GLN A 56 -6.20 -6.87 1.58
C GLN A 56 -5.33 -5.61 1.38
N THR A 57 -5.90 -4.44 1.64
CA THR A 57 -5.18 -3.16 1.52
C THR A 57 -4.06 -3.06 2.56
N LEU A 58 -4.34 -3.41 3.82
CA LEU A 58 -3.34 -3.42 4.88
C LEU A 58 -2.22 -4.43 4.60
N HIS A 59 -2.58 -5.64 4.17
CA HIS A 59 -1.59 -6.66 3.78
C HIS A 59 -0.68 -6.15 2.65
N PHE A 60 -1.26 -5.55 1.60
CA PHE A 60 -0.49 -5.00 0.48
C PHE A 60 0.41 -3.85 0.92
N TYR A 61 -0.06 -2.98 1.81
CA TYR A 61 0.74 -1.90 2.39
C TYR A 61 1.97 -2.45 3.12
N HIS A 62 1.78 -3.40 4.04
CA HIS A 62 2.89 -4.01 4.78
C HIS A 62 3.86 -4.77 3.88
N GLN A 63 3.36 -5.48 2.87
CA GLN A 63 4.21 -6.14 1.88
C GLN A 63 5.02 -5.12 1.08
N THR A 64 4.42 -4.01 0.66
CA THR A 64 5.11 -2.95 -0.10
C THR A 64 6.17 -2.24 0.75
N LEU A 65 5.85 -1.95 2.02
CA LEU A 65 6.81 -1.44 2.99
C LEU A 65 7.98 -2.38 3.16
N HIS A 66 7.71 -3.68 3.36
CA HIS A 66 8.76 -4.67 3.57
C HIS A 66 9.66 -4.80 2.34
N LEU A 67 9.11 -4.80 1.13
CA LEU A 67 9.90 -4.86 -0.11
C LEU A 67 10.78 -3.62 -0.30
N LEU A 68 10.26 -2.43 0.00
CA LEU A 68 11.04 -1.19 -0.10
C LEU A 68 12.10 -1.09 1.01
N GLY A 69 11.77 -1.53 2.22
CA GLY A 69 12.71 -1.67 3.33
C GLY A 69 13.81 -2.70 3.04
N ALA A 70 13.46 -3.86 2.50
CA ALA A 70 14.40 -4.91 2.11
C ALA A 70 15.33 -4.47 0.98
N ARG A 71 14.84 -3.71 -0.01
CA ARG A 71 15.69 -3.09 -1.05
C ARG A 71 16.73 -2.14 -0.45
N SER A 72 16.38 -1.40 0.61
CA SER A 72 17.34 -0.53 1.30
C SER A 72 18.42 -1.32 2.05
N VAL A 73 18.12 -2.54 2.51
CA VAL A 73 19.09 -3.43 3.16
C VAL A 73 20.00 -4.08 2.11
N ALA A 74 19.43 -4.59 1.01
CA ALA A 74 20.21 -5.20 -0.08
C ALA A 74 21.20 -4.22 -0.72
N ALA A 75 20.79 -2.95 -0.93
CA ALA A 75 21.67 -1.92 -1.48
C ALA A 75 22.84 -1.53 -0.55
N ARG A 76 22.75 -1.80 0.76
CA ARG A 76 23.85 -1.58 1.71
C ARG A 76 24.84 -2.75 1.75
N THR A 77 24.40 -3.96 1.40
CA THR A 77 25.25 -5.16 1.39
C THR A 77 26.08 -5.27 0.11
N GLU A 78 25.71 -4.56 -0.96
CA GLU A 78 26.44 -4.52 -2.25
C GLU A 78 27.43 -3.35 -2.37
N ALA A 79 27.84 -2.73 -1.27
CA ALA A 79 29.03 -1.87 -1.26
C ALA A 79 30.29 -2.75 -1.26
N PRO A 80 31.28 -2.51 -2.13
CA PRO A 80 32.12 -3.57 -2.68
C PRO A 80 33.15 -4.04 -1.66
N ALA A 81 33.23 -5.36 -1.47
CA ALA A 81 34.46 -6.03 -1.07
C ALA A 81 35.47 -5.97 -2.24
N ALA A 82 35.88 -4.75 -2.60
CA ALA A 82 37.10 -4.51 -3.33
C ALA A 82 38.23 -4.48 -2.30
N GLU A 83 39.30 -5.22 -2.60
CA GLU A 83 40.50 -5.46 -1.79
C GLU A 83 40.26 -6.43 -0.62
N ARG A 84 40.93 -7.58 -0.53
CA ARG A 84 42.37 -7.80 -0.69
C ARG A 84 42.65 -9.23 -1.18
N SER A 85 43.18 -9.35 -2.39
CA SER A 85 44.15 -10.39 -2.73
C SER A 85 45.53 -9.92 -2.25
N GLY A 86 46.29 -10.82 -1.63
CA GLY A 86 47.65 -10.59 -1.16
C GLY A 86 48.04 -11.63 -0.14
#